data_AF-B3T953-F1
#
_entry.id   AF-B3T953-F1
#
_cell.length_a   1.000
_cell.length_b   1.000
_cell.length_c   1.000
_cell.angle_alpha   90.00
_cell.angle_beta   90.00
_cell.angle_gamma   90.00
#
_symmetry.space_group_name_H-M   'P 1'
#
loop_
_entity.id
_entity.type
_entity.pdbx_description
1 polymer ?
#
loop_
_entity_poly.entity_id
_entity_poly.type
_entity_poly.pdbx_seq_one_letter_code
_entity_poly.pdbx_strand_id
1 'polypeptide(L)'
;MEQDVHELILPLVDEENICLPLPINVVSKYWNIELPMAEAIETAKKYSGFDGSILIEGIESAERHGLTCKIIHSSLSELKKIIDAGIPPIVILPGIPEITQHASIITGYNDEEKTILHYIQKGNQKGEQQEGAIPQDIFENEWSEEGNLVIVLAPNDILSSIKLENDTSNKSNRLCFDSERSSILKNYSKALESLKQAIELQPKNPTALHLLGSLMNEQNSIECVQFYEKCLEINNRSYLTFNGLGNFYLKSNQFEKAENYYTKAITIDPKRSAKIYKNRAFLREKQNKNSDAKDDLKSYLKYFPKAKDRGIIEQAIREL
;
A
#
# COMPACT_ATOMS: atom_id res chain seq x y z
N MET A 1 34.83 14.87 -9.67
CA MET A 1 33.39 14.88 -9.38
C MET A 1 32.96 13.44 -9.41
N GLU A 2 33.06 12.77 -8.26
CA GLU A 2 32.34 11.51 -8.08
C GLU A 2 30.86 11.85 -8.21
N GLN A 3 30.11 11.07 -8.98
CA GLN A 3 28.68 11.31 -9.14
C GLN A 3 28.01 10.92 -7.83
N ASP A 4 27.35 11.87 -7.15
CA ASP A 4 26.49 11.66 -5.96
C ASP A 4 25.17 10.93 -6.32
N VAL A 5 25.22 10.08 -7.34
CA VAL A 5 24.10 9.29 -7.87
C VAL A 5 24.37 7.83 -7.54
N HIS A 6 23.46 7.25 -6.78
CA HIS A 6 23.51 5.86 -6.36
C HIS A 6 22.36 5.13 -7.06
N GLU A 7 22.67 4.20 -7.97
CA GLU A 7 21.67 3.58 -8.84
C GLU A 7 21.92 2.07 -9.02
N LEU A 8 20.82 1.32 -9.06
CA LEU A 8 20.75 -0.11 -9.35
C LEU A 8 20.13 -0.33 -10.73
N ILE A 9 20.82 -1.08 -11.56
CA ILE A 9 20.33 -1.47 -12.88
C ILE A 9 19.51 -2.75 -12.73
N LEU A 10 18.22 -2.69 -13.08
CA LEU A 10 17.26 -3.78 -12.91
C LEU A 10 16.83 -4.36 -14.26
N PRO A 11 16.52 -5.67 -14.34
CA PRO A 11 16.07 -6.27 -15.59
C PRO A 11 14.66 -5.79 -15.97
N LEU A 12 14.43 -5.64 -17.28
CA LEU A 12 13.09 -5.42 -17.82
C LEU A 12 12.26 -6.71 -17.71
N VAL A 13 11.03 -6.57 -17.21
CA VAL A 13 10.10 -7.68 -17.01
C VAL A 13 8.73 -7.31 -17.52
N ASP A 14 8.22 -8.09 -18.46
CA ASP A 14 6.90 -7.89 -19.08
C ASP A 14 5.81 -8.79 -18.50
N GLU A 15 6.19 -9.79 -17.70
CA GLU A 15 5.29 -10.79 -17.14
C GLU A 15 4.98 -10.50 -15.66
N GLU A 16 3.70 -10.30 -15.35
CA GLU A 16 3.20 -10.19 -13.98
C GLU A 16 1.78 -10.75 -13.86
N ASN A 17 1.38 -11.07 -12.62
CA ASN A 17 -0.02 -11.28 -12.27
C ASN A 17 -0.25 -10.95 -10.79
N ILE A 18 -1.50 -11.10 -10.32
CA ILE A 18 -1.88 -10.78 -8.94
C ILE A 18 -1.08 -11.54 -7.86
N CYS A 19 -0.55 -12.73 -8.15
CA CYS A 19 0.24 -13.57 -7.24
C CYS A 19 1.75 -13.51 -7.52
N LEU A 20 2.17 -12.99 -8.67
CA LEU A 20 3.56 -12.67 -9.00
C LEU A 20 3.61 -11.23 -9.52
N PRO A 21 3.47 -10.23 -8.63
CA PRO A 21 3.41 -8.84 -9.02
C PRO A 21 4.78 -8.38 -9.53
N LEU A 22 4.78 -7.42 -10.46
CA LEU A 22 5.99 -6.97 -11.15
C LEU A 22 7.19 -6.68 -10.24
N PRO A 23 7.06 -5.94 -9.11
CA PRO A 23 8.20 -5.66 -8.24
C PRO A 23 8.92 -6.91 -7.74
N ILE A 24 8.16 -7.96 -7.39
CA ILE A 24 8.72 -9.21 -6.89
C ILE A 24 9.46 -9.95 -8.01
N ASN A 25 8.88 -9.96 -9.22
CA ASN A 25 9.47 -10.64 -10.37
C ASN A 25 10.76 -9.95 -10.85
N VAL A 26 10.76 -8.62 -10.91
CA VAL A 26 11.96 -7.82 -11.26
C VAL A 26 13.08 -8.03 -10.24
N VAL A 27 12.78 -7.93 -8.94
CA VAL A 27 13.81 -8.14 -7.90
C VAL A 27 14.32 -9.58 -7.90
N SER A 28 13.47 -10.56 -8.19
CA SER A 28 13.90 -11.96 -8.26
C SER A 28 14.84 -12.20 -9.45
N LYS A 29 14.52 -11.65 -10.63
CA LYS A 29 15.41 -11.72 -11.81
C LYS A 29 16.72 -10.95 -11.61
N TYR A 30 16.71 -9.84 -10.87
CA TYR A 30 17.93 -9.11 -10.50
C TYR A 30 18.92 -10.03 -9.75
N TRP A 31 18.42 -10.95 -8.93
CA TRP A 31 19.21 -11.98 -8.24
C TRP A 31 19.42 -13.26 -9.06
N ASN A 32 19.18 -13.24 -10.37
CA ASN A 32 19.21 -14.40 -11.28
C ASN A 32 18.28 -15.56 -10.86
N ILE A 33 17.12 -15.23 -10.27
CA ILE A 33 16.10 -16.21 -9.87
C ILE A 33 14.88 -16.04 -10.76
N GLU A 34 14.58 -17.09 -11.54
CA GLU A 34 13.40 -17.17 -12.39
C GLU A 34 12.24 -17.80 -11.61
N LEU A 35 11.18 -17.00 -11.37
CA LEU A 35 9.99 -17.48 -10.67
C LEU A 35 8.98 -18.10 -11.65
N PRO A 36 8.36 -19.24 -11.28
CA PRO A 36 7.49 -19.99 -12.19
C PRO A 36 6.15 -19.28 -12.41
N MET A 37 6.03 -18.54 -13.51
CA MET A 37 4.79 -17.84 -13.89
C MET A 37 3.57 -18.78 -13.97
N ALA A 38 3.76 -20.02 -14.42
CA ALA A 38 2.69 -21.03 -14.46
C ALA A 38 2.11 -21.36 -13.06
N GLU A 39 2.96 -21.43 -12.03
CA GLU A 39 2.51 -21.65 -10.64
C GLU A 39 1.72 -20.44 -10.12
N ALA A 40 2.18 -19.23 -10.44
CA ALA A 40 1.51 -18.00 -10.08
C ALA A 40 0.13 -17.89 -10.75
N ILE A 41 0.01 -18.26 -12.03
CA ILE A 41 -1.27 -18.31 -12.76
C ILE A 41 -2.23 -19.32 -12.13
N GLU A 42 -1.75 -20.51 -11.75
CA GLU A 42 -2.58 -21.51 -11.08
C GLU A 42 -3.07 -21.00 -9.72
N THR A 43 -2.18 -20.37 -8.96
CA THR A 43 -2.49 -19.81 -7.64
C THR A 43 -3.50 -18.66 -7.73
N ALA A 44 -3.38 -17.80 -8.76
CA ALA A 44 -4.29 -16.69 -9.03
C ALA A 44 -5.76 -17.13 -9.19
N LYS A 45 -6.02 -18.38 -9.63
CA LYS A 45 -7.38 -18.92 -9.75
C LYS A 45 -8.16 -18.93 -8.43
N LYS A 46 -7.47 -18.95 -7.28
CA LYS A 46 -8.07 -18.91 -5.94
C LYS A 46 -8.70 -17.53 -5.62
N TYR A 47 -8.30 -16.49 -6.34
CA TYR A 47 -8.59 -15.08 -6.03
C TYR A 47 -9.52 -14.43 -7.06
N SER A 48 -10.47 -15.22 -7.59
CA SER A 48 -11.40 -14.76 -8.63
C SER A 48 -12.14 -13.48 -8.22
N GLY A 49 -12.06 -12.45 -9.07
CA GLY A 49 -12.70 -11.15 -8.86
C GLY A 49 -11.92 -10.15 -8.00
N PHE A 50 -10.72 -10.49 -7.54
CA PHE A 50 -9.81 -9.54 -6.90
C PHE A 50 -8.99 -8.79 -7.98
N ASP A 51 -8.97 -7.47 -7.88
CA ASP A 51 -8.29 -6.56 -8.81
C ASP A 51 -7.20 -5.81 -8.04
N GLY A 52 -6.06 -6.47 -7.83
CA GLY A 52 -4.96 -5.99 -6.99
C GLY A 52 -3.81 -7.00 -6.86
N SER A 53 -2.76 -6.65 -6.12
CA SER A 53 -1.62 -7.53 -5.86
C SER A 53 -1.75 -8.26 -4.54
N ILE A 54 -1.34 -9.53 -4.50
CA ILE A 54 -1.26 -10.39 -3.32
C ILE A 54 0.23 -10.64 -3.07
N LEU A 55 0.91 -9.61 -2.58
CA LEU A 55 2.37 -9.57 -2.45
C LEU A 55 2.95 -10.79 -1.73
N ILE A 56 2.25 -11.31 -0.72
CA ILE A 56 2.72 -12.48 0.04
C ILE A 56 2.83 -13.76 -0.80
N GLU A 57 2.00 -13.95 -1.84
CA GLU A 57 2.12 -15.10 -2.75
C GLU A 57 3.43 -15.02 -3.54
N GLY A 58 3.76 -13.82 -4.02
CA GLY A 58 5.01 -13.57 -4.75
C GLY A 58 6.23 -13.73 -3.85
N ILE A 59 6.15 -13.18 -2.63
CA ILE A 59 7.20 -13.31 -1.61
C ILE A 59 7.43 -14.79 -1.26
N GLU A 60 6.38 -15.55 -1.02
CA GLU A 60 6.49 -16.98 -0.70
C GLU A 60 7.05 -17.78 -1.88
N SER A 61 6.71 -17.40 -3.12
CA SER A 61 7.33 -17.99 -4.32
C SER A 61 8.82 -17.69 -4.38
N ALA A 62 9.23 -16.43 -4.18
CA ALA A 62 10.63 -16.02 -4.11
C ALA A 62 11.41 -16.80 -3.03
N GLU A 63 10.82 -16.96 -1.85
CA GLU A 63 11.43 -17.71 -0.74
C GLU A 63 11.60 -19.20 -1.07
N ARG A 64 10.62 -19.82 -1.74
CA ARG A 64 10.75 -21.21 -2.23
C ARG A 64 11.90 -21.38 -3.22
N HIS A 65 12.32 -20.31 -3.89
CA HIS A 65 13.36 -20.31 -4.93
C HIS A 65 14.69 -19.71 -4.45
N GLY A 66 14.90 -19.58 -3.13
CA GLY A 66 16.22 -19.28 -2.54
C GLY A 66 16.43 -17.84 -2.10
N LEU A 67 15.42 -16.97 -2.22
CA LEU A 67 15.46 -15.65 -1.60
C LEU A 67 15.03 -15.69 -0.14
N THR A 68 15.39 -14.65 0.61
CA THR A 68 14.88 -14.37 1.94
C THR A 68 14.18 -13.02 1.92
N CYS A 69 13.07 -12.92 2.64
CA CYS A 69 12.28 -11.70 2.73
C CYS A 69 12.36 -11.06 4.12
N LYS A 70 12.50 -9.73 4.14
CA LYS A 70 12.30 -8.89 5.33
C LYS A 70 11.28 -7.81 5.01
N ILE A 71 10.27 -7.68 5.86
CA ILE A 71 9.20 -6.68 5.74
C ILE A 71 9.26 -5.80 6.98
N ILE A 72 9.79 -4.58 6.86
CA ILE A 72 10.11 -3.74 8.02
C ILE A 72 9.59 -2.32 7.83
N HIS A 73 9.44 -1.60 8.95
CA HIS A 73 9.31 -0.15 8.93
C HIS A 73 10.70 0.48 9.00
N SER A 74 10.99 1.35 8.05
CA SER A 74 12.33 1.89 7.85
C SER A 74 12.35 3.43 7.91
N SER A 75 13.51 4.00 7.66
CA SER A 75 13.76 5.43 7.52
C SER A 75 14.39 5.71 6.17
N LEU A 76 14.35 6.96 5.70
CA LEU A 76 15.03 7.29 4.43
C LEU A 76 16.53 6.99 4.49
N SER A 77 17.18 7.23 5.63
CA SER A 77 18.61 6.93 5.81
C SER A 77 18.90 5.44 5.67
N GLU A 78 18.04 4.58 6.21
CA GLU A 78 18.20 3.15 6.05
C GLU A 78 17.87 2.68 4.63
N LEU A 79 16.83 3.23 4.01
CA LEU A 79 16.50 2.93 2.61
C LEU A 79 17.69 3.17 1.69
N LYS A 80 18.40 4.30 1.86
CA LYS A 80 19.65 4.61 1.14
C LYS A 80 20.74 3.57 1.38
N LYS A 81 20.94 3.13 2.64
CA LYS A 81 21.92 2.07 2.97
C LYS A 81 21.57 0.72 2.31
N ILE A 82 20.29 0.38 2.20
CA ILE A 82 19.84 -0.85 1.51
C ILE A 82 20.20 -0.77 0.02
N ILE A 83 19.98 0.38 -0.60
CA ILE A 83 20.35 0.65 -2.00
C ILE A 83 21.88 0.59 -2.18
N ASP A 84 22.64 1.25 -1.31
CA ASP A 84 24.11 1.26 -1.34
C ASP A 84 24.71 -0.15 -1.15
N ALA A 85 23.98 -1.04 -0.47
CA ALA A 85 24.34 -2.45 -0.33
C ALA A 85 24.03 -3.29 -1.59
N GLY A 86 23.54 -2.68 -2.67
CA GLY A 86 23.21 -3.37 -3.91
C GLY A 86 21.87 -4.10 -3.87
N ILE A 87 20.99 -3.80 -2.91
CA ILE A 87 19.73 -4.50 -2.72
C ILE A 87 18.59 -3.59 -3.16
N PRO A 88 17.77 -3.97 -4.16
CA PRO A 88 16.64 -3.15 -4.60
C PRO A 88 15.46 -3.26 -3.61
N PRO A 89 15.14 -2.22 -2.82
CA PRO A 89 14.02 -2.28 -1.90
C PRO A 89 12.71 -2.05 -2.64
N ILE A 90 11.67 -2.77 -2.22
CA ILE A 90 10.30 -2.57 -2.67
C ILE A 90 9.58 -1.77 -1.58
N VAL A 91 9.06 -0.60 -1.93
CA VAL A 91 8.30 0.26 -1.02
C VAL A 91 6.84 0.29 -1.43
N ILE A 92 5.95 0.55 -0.46
CA ILE A 92 4.54 0.77 -0.74
C ILE A 92 4.30 2.28 -0.83
N LEU A 93 3.91 2.72 -2.03
CA LEU A 93 3.56 4.10 -2.32
C LEU A 93 2.07 4.22 -2.64
N PRO A 94 1.49 5.43 -2.49
CA PRO A 94 0.18 5.74 -3.06
C PRO A 94 0.15 5.37 -4.54
N GLY A 95 -0.69 4.40 -4.89
CA GLY A 95 -0.85 4.01 -6.28
C GLY A 95 -1.58 5.04 -7.13
N ILE A 96 -1.45 4.86 -8.43
CA ILE A 96 -2.29 5.55 -9.42
C ILE A 96 -3.76 5.31 -9.02
N PRO A 97 -4.62 6.35 -9.05
CA PRO A 97 -6.04 6.17 -8.83
C PRO A 97 -6.57 5.05 -9.73
N GLU A 98 -7.26 4.06 -9.13
CA GLU A 98 -7.86 2.85 -9.76
C GLU A 98 -7.10 1.53 -9.49
N ILE A 99 -5.88 1.55 -8.95
CA ILE A 99 -5.11 0.35 -8.57
C ILE A 99 -4.80 0.41 -7.05
N THR A 100 -5.15 -0.61 -6.27
CA THR A 100 -4.81 -0.67 -4.82
C THR A 100 -3.34 -1.00 -4.59
N GLN A 101 -2.72 -0.29 -3.62
CA GLN A 101 -1.31 -0.36 -3.17
C GLN A 101 -0.27 -0.54 -4.30
N HIS A 102 0.41 0.55 -4.65
CA HIS A 102 1.50 0.47 -5.63
C HIS A 102 2.80 0.13 -4.91
N ALA A 103 3.15 -1.16 -4.96
CA ALA A 103 4.50 -1.58 -4.68
C ALA A 103 5.41 -1.04 -5.80
N SER A 104 6.42 -0.26 -5.44
CA SER A 104 7.41 0.29 -6.36
C SER A 104 8.80 -0.15 -5.93
N ILE A 105 9.66 -0.43 -6.89
CA ILE A 105 11.08 -0.72 -6.62
C ILE A 105 11.82 0.60 -6.65
N ILE A 106 12.61 0.88 -5.62
CA ILE A 106 13.52 2.03 -5.63
C ILE A 106 14.84 1.58 -6.25
N THR A 107 15.22 2.25 -7.33
CA THR A 107 16.47 1.94 -8.05
C THR A 107 17.62 2.78 -7.52
N GLY A 108 17.35 3.93 -6.90
CA GLY A 108 18.42 4.83 -6.52
C GLY A 108 17.99 6.11 -5.82
N TYR A 109 18.95 7.00 -5.62
CA TYR A 109 18.73 8.36 -5.15
C TYR A 109 19.83 9.30 -5.66
N ASN A 110 19.52 10.60 -5.66
CA ASN A 110 20.46 11.67 -5.95
C ASN A 110 20.35 12.74 -4.84
N ASP A 111 21.44 12.95 -4.10
CA ASP A 111 21.48 13.88 -2.97
C ASP A 111 21.57 15.36 -3.40
N GLU A 112 22.22 15.66 -4.52
CA GLU A 112 22.30 17.02 -5.07
C GLU A 112 20.93 17.50 -5.53
N GLU A 113 20.23 16.68 -6.31
CA GLU A 113 18.91 16.97 -6.86
C GLU A 113 17.77 16.69 -5.86
N LYS A 114 18.07 16.04 -4.72
CA LYS A 114 17.10 15.61 -3.70
C LYS A 114 15.97 14.79 -4.32
N THR A 115 16.33 13.73 -5.03
CA THR A 115 15.37 12.84 -5.70
C THR A 115 15.58 11.38 -5.32
N ILE A 116 14.48 10.63 -5.33
CA ILE A 116 14.44 9.18 -5.20
C ILE A 116 14.08 8.60 -6.57
N LEU A 117 14.89 7.67 -7.04
CA LEU A 117 14.73 7.02 -8.34
C LEU A 117 13.95 5.73 -8.18
N HIS A 118 12.98 5.49 -9.05
CA HIS A 118 12.15 4.29 -8.98
C HIS A 118 11.94 3.66 -10.36
N TYR A 119 11.71 2.34 -10.34
CA TYR A 119 11.59 1.53 -11.53
C TYR A 119 10.31 1.85 -12.33
N ILE A 120 10.47 2.10 -13.64
CA ILE A 120 9.36 2.22 -14.59
C ILE A 120 9.45 1.10 -15.65
N GLN A 121 8.41 0.27 -15.70
CA GLN A 121 8.32 -0.86 -16.62
C GLN A 121 8.21 -0.46 -18.10
N LYS A 122 7.38 0.55 -18.40
CA LYS A 122 7.02 0.94 -19.76
C LYS A 122 7.46 2.37 -20.01
N GLY A 123 8.57 2.46 -20.72
CA GLY A 123 9.13 3.71 -21.16
C GLY A 123 8.63 4.23 -22.51
N ASN A 124 9.06 5.45 -22.85
CA ASN A 124 8.91 6.04 -24.18
C ASN A 124 9.80 5.38 -25.26
N GLN A 125 10.83 4.62 -24.87
CA GLN A 125 11.77 3.96 -25.76
C GLN A 125 11.81 2.45 -25.48
N LYS A 126 11.77 1.61 -26.52
CA LYS A 126 11.78 0.14 -26.39
C LYS A 126 13.19 -0.35 -26.04
N GLY A 127 13.31 -1.09 -24.94
CA GLY A 127 14.52 -1.85 -24.60
C GLY A 127 15.50 -1.15 -23.64
N GLU A 128 15.17 0.04 -23.13
CA GLU A 128 15.94 0.73 -22.09
C GLU A 128 15.14 0.76 -20.78
N GLN A 129 15.82 0.55 -19.64
CA GLN A 129 15.25 0.83 -18.32
C GLN A 129 14.89 2.32 -18.28
N GLN A 130 13.64 2.63 -17.93
CA GLN A 130 13.26 4.00 -17.64
C GLN A 130 13.13 4.17 -16.14
N GLU A 131 13.68 5.28 -15.67
CA GLU A 131 13.66 5.64 -14.26
C GLU A 131 12.72 6.81 -14.07
N GLY A 132 11.84 6.69 -13.07
CA GLY A 132 11.09 7.81 -12.56
C GLY A 132 11.88 8.48 -11.46
N ALA A 133 11.79 9.81 -11.38
CA ALA A 133 12.35 10.58 -10.27
C ALA A 133 11.21 11.20 -9.45
N ILE A 134 11.22 10.95 -8.15
CA ILE A 134 10.30 11.53 -7.19
C ILE A 134 11.10 12.51 -6.31
N PRO A 135 10.68 13.78 -6.17
CA PRO A 135 11.28 14.67 -5.18
C PRO A 135 11.27 14.04 -3.79
N GLN A 136 12.39 14.10 -3.07
CA GLN A 136 12.60 13.36 -1.83
C GLN A 136 11.55 13.71 -0.76
N ASP A 137 11.19 14.98 -0.63
CA ASP A 137 10.17 15.45 0.30
C ASP A 137 8.78 14.86 -0.01
N ILE A 138 8.43 14.76 -1.30
CA ILE A 138 7.19 14.10 -1.76
C ILE A 138 7.26 12.61 -1.44
N PHE A 139 8.37 11.94 -1.75
CA PHE A 139 8.55 10.52 -1.46
C PHE A 139 8.41 10.22 0.04
N GLU A 140 9.12 10.94 0.90
CA GLU A 140 9.07 10.77 2.35
C GLU A 140 7.65 11.00 2.88
N ASN A 141 6.98 12.02 2.37
CA ASN A 141 5.60 12.34 2.72
C ASN A 141 4.66 11.18 2.38
N GLU A 142 4.69 10.71 1.14
CA GLU A 142 3.82 9.65 0.62
C GLU A 142 4.10 8.27 1.24
N TRP A 143 5.38 7.94 1.48
CA TRP A 143 5.81 6.69 2.10
C TRP A 143 5.44 6.63 3.59
N SER A 144 5.48 7.78 4.29
CA SER A 144 5.09 7.86 5.70
C SER A 144 3.61 7.55 5.96
N GLU A 145 2.75 7.80 4.99
CA GLU A 145 1.32 7.45 5.07
C GLU A 145 1.10 5.93 5.15
N GLU A 146 2.01 5.15 4.56
CA GLU A 146 2.06 3.68 4.62
C GLU A 146 3.00 3.17 5.73
N GLY A 147 3.37 4.05 6.67
CA GLY A 147 4.20 3.71 7.82
C GLY A 147 5.66 3.43 7.46
N ASN A 148 6.16 3.94 6.33
CA ASN A 148 7.52 3.67 5.84
C ASN A 148 7.82 2.16 5.68
N LEU A 149 6.83 1.40 5.21
CA LEU A 149 6.99 -0.04 5.00
C LEU A 149 7.90 -0.31 3.80
N VAL A 150 8.90 -1.17 3.99
CA VAL A 150 9.79 -1.68 2.95
C VAL A 150 9.83 -3.19 2.99
N ILE A 151 9.84 -3.79 1.80
CA ILE A 151 10.01 -5.21 1.54
C ILE A 151 11.38 -5.38 0.88
N VAL A 152 12.23 -6.18 1.50
CA VAL A 152 13.58 -6.47 1.03
C VAL A 152 13.65 -7.95 0.68
N LEU A 153 13.96 -8.24 -0.58
CA LEU A 153 14.18 -9.60 -1.10
C LEU A 153 15.61 -9.72 -1.59
N ALA A 154 16.37 -10.64 -1.00
CA ALA A 154 17.75 -10.92 -1.38
C ALA A 154 18.16 -12.34 -0.98
N PRO A 155 19.23 -12.90 -1.58
CA PRO A 155 19.88 -14.11 -1.09
C PRO A 155 20.23 -14.00 0.40
N ASN A 156 20.16 -15.10 1.14
CA ASN A 156 20.31 -15.09 2.60
C ASN A 156 21.69 -14.60 3.06
N ASP A 157 22.75 -14.91 2.32
CA ASP A 157 24.12 -14.45 2.58
C ASP A 157 24.25 -12.93 2.44
N ILE A 158 23.60 -12.34 1.44
CA ILE A 158 23.53 -10.88 1.28
C ILE A 158 22.71 -10.26 2.43
N LEU A 159 21.50 -10.78 2.68
CA LEU A 159 20.58 -10.17 3.64
C LEU A 159 21.06 -10.28 5.10
N SER A 160 21.79 -11.36 5.43
CA SER A 160 22.41 -11.53 6.74
C SER A 160 23.64 -10.64 6.96
N SER A 161 24.22 -10.07 5.89
CA SER A 161 25.37 -9.17 5.98
C SER A 161 24.99 -7.72 6.33
N ILE A 162 23.72 -7.36 6.17
CA ILE A 162 23.22 -6.02 6.51
C ILE A 162 22.45 -6.02 7.82
N LYS A 163 22.58 -4.94 8.59
CA LYS A 163 21.81 -4.74 9.82
C LYS A 163 20.63 -3.81 9.54
N LEU A 164 19.44 -4.37 9.60
CA LEU A 164 18.19 -3.64 9.43
C LEU A 164 17.64 -3.15 10.78
N GLU A 165 17.21 -1.90 10.81
CA GLU A 165 16.36 -1.29 11.83
C GLU A 165 15.06 -2.09 11.91
N ASN A 166 14.53 -2.22 13.13
CA ASN A 166 13.25 -2.88 13.37
C ASN A 166 13.12 -4.30 12.79
N ASP A 167 14.20 -5.08 12.64
CA ASP A 167 14.14 -6.47 12.15
C ASP A 167 13.17 -7.36 12.97
N THR A 168 12.98 -7.03 14.25
CA THR A 168 12.01 -7.69 15.13
C THR A 168 10.56 -7.53 14.66
N SER A 169 10.25 -6.49 13.87
CA SER A 169 8.93 -6.24 13.30
C SER A 169 8.60 -7.13 12.10
N ASN A 170 9.59 -7.79 11.50
CA ASN A 170 9.42 -8.60 10.28
C ASN A 170 8.28 -9.63 10.39
N LYS A 171 8.27 -10.41 11.47
CA LYS A 171 7.24 -11.43 11.69
C LYS A 171 5.84 -10.83 11.85
N SER A 172 5.74 -9.72 12.58
CA SER A 172 4.47 -9.02 12.79
C SER A 172 3.93 -8.42 11.48
N ASN A 173 4.80 -7.80 10.69
CA ASN A 173 4.44 -7.23 9.39
C ASN A 173 4.03 -8.33 8.40
N ARG A 174 4.77 -9.44 8.34
CA ARG A 174 4.40 -10.59 7.49
C ARG A 174 3.00 -11.12 7.80
N LEU A 175 2.65 -11.23 9.08
CA LEU A 175 1.32 -11.64 9.51
C LEU A 175 0.20 -10.67 9.05
N CYS A 176 0.51 -9.39 8.81
CA CYS A 176 -0.44 -8.46 8.20
C CYS A 176 -0.77 -8.86 6.76
N PHE A 177 0.24 -9.16 5.95
CA PHE A 177 0.03 -9.63 4.57
C PHE A 177 -0.69 -11.00 4.53
N ASP A 178 -0.38 -11.90 5.46
CA ASP A 178 -1.10 -13.17 5.61
C ASP A 178 -2.58 -12.97 5.95
N SER A 179 -2.86 -11.96 6.78
CA SER A 179 -4.22 -11.59 7.14
C SER A 179 -4.99 -11.00 5.96
N GLU A 180 -4.36 -10.12 5.18
CA GLU A 180 -4.95 -9.58 3.95
C GLU A 180 -5.28 -10.68 2.95
N ARG A 181 -4.33 -11.60 2.68
CA ARG A 181 -4.57 -12.80 1.86
C ARG A 181 -5.76 -13.60 2.37
N SER A 182 -5.79 -13.88 3.68
CA SER A 182 -6.88 -14.65 4.30
C SER A 182 -8.22 -13.92 4.20
N SER A 183 -8.22 -12.59 4.30
CA SER A 183 -9.41 -11.74 4.15
C SER A 183 -9.94 -11.75 2.72
N ILE A 184 -9.06 -11.70 1.71
CA ILE A 184 -9.43 -11.84 0.29
C ILE A 184 -10.08 -13.21 0.04
N LEU A 185 -9.54 -14.26 0.65
CA LEU A 185 -10.11 -15.62 0.62
C LEU A 185 -11.36 -15.78 1.50
N LYS A 186 -11.87 -14.70 2.10
CA LYS A 186 -13.03 -14.67 3.00
C LYS A 186 -12.87 -15.57 4.24
N ASN A 187 -11.64 -15.92 4.60
CA ASN A 187 -11.31 -16.65 5.82
C ASN A 187 -11.01 -15.67 6.95
N TYR A 188 -12.06 -15.00 7.43
CA TYR A 188 -11.94 -13.94 8.43
C TYR A 188 -11.44 -14.44 9.80
N SER A 189 -11.67 -15.71 10.15
CA SER A 189 -11.15 -16.28 11.39
C SER A 189 -9.63 -16.39 11.35
N LYS A 190 -9.07 -16.91 10.26
CA LYS A 190 -7.62 -16.97 10.06
C LYS A 190 -6.99 -15.58 9.98
N ALA A 191 -7.64 -14.65 9.27
CA ALA A 191 -7.19 -13.27 9.18
C ALA A 191 -7.12 -12.59 10.57
N LEU A 192 -8.12 -12.81 11.41
CA LEU A 192 -8.18 -12.31 12.77
C LEU A 192 -7.08 -12.93 13.66
N GLU A 193 -6.85 -14.23 13.54
CA GLU A 193 -5.79 -14.94 14.27
C GLU A 193 -4.41 -14.37 13.92
N SER A 194 -4.11 -14.20 12.63
CA SER A 194 -2.84 -13.62 12.16
C SER A 194 -2.63 -12.20 12.73
N LEU A 195 -3.67 -11.36 12.75
CA LEU A 195 -3.56 -9.99 13.29
C LEU A 195 -3.39 -9.95 14.80
N LYS A 196 -4.05 -10.86 15.54
CA LYS A 196 -3.83 -10.98 16.98
C LYS A 196 -2.39 -11.37 17.28
N GLN A 197 -1.86 -12.37 16.58
CA GLN A 197 -0.45 -12.77 16.69
C GLN A 197 0.48 -11.62 16.28
N ALA A 198 0.16 -10.86 15.24
CA ALA A 198 0.95 -9.70 14.82
C ALA A 198 1.07 -8.65 15.94
N ILE A 199 -0.04 -8.36 16.62
CA ILE A 199 -0.10 -7.39 17.74
C ILE A 199 0.57 -7.96 19.00
N GLU A 200 0.48 -9.26 19.26
CA GLU A 200 1.21 -9.91 20.36
C GLU A 200 2.74 -9.78 20.17
N LEU A 201 3.21 -9.97 18.94
CA LEU A 201 4.63 -9.81 18.59
C LEU A 201 5.08 -8.35 18.62
N GLN A 202 4.22 -7.44 18.15
CA GLN A 202 4.51 -6.01 18.09
C GLN A 202 3.24 -5.20 18.42
N PRO A 203 3.02 -4.83 19.69
CA PRO A 203 1.80 -4.14 20.12
C PRO A 203 1.58 -2.76 19.47
N LYS A 204 2.65 -2.17 18.94
CA LYS A 204 2.65 -0.88 18.24
C LYS A 204 2.83 -1.02 16.73
N ASN A 205 2.37 -2.11 16.12
CA ASN A 205 2.36 -2.24 14.66
C ASN A 205 1.15 -1.46 14.08
N PRO A 206 1.36 -0.33 13.39
CA PRO A 206 0.26 0.49 12.87
C PRO A 206 -0.57 -0.26 11.82
N THR A 207 0.06 -1.08 10.97
CA THR A 207 -0.63 -1.88 9.95
C THR A 207 -1.53 -2.94 10.58
N ALA A 208 -1.00 -3.69 11.57
CA ALA A 208 -1.78 -4.71 12.25
C ALA A 208 -2.98 -4.11 13.01
N LEU A 209 -2.77 -2.98 13.68
CA LEU A 209 -3.83 -2.25 14.39
C LEU A 209 -4.92 -1.74 13.42
N HIS A 210 -4.52 -1.17 12.29
CA HIS A 210 -5.44 -0.73 11.24
C HIS A 210 -6.28 -1.90 10.70
N LEU A 211 -5.63 -2.98 10.27
CA LEU A 211 -6.30 -4.13 9.68
C LEU A 211 -7.23 -4.83 10.68
N LEU A 212 -6.84 -4.91 11.96
CA LEU A 212 -7.71 -5.45 13.00
C LEU A 212 -8.94 -4.57 13.23
N GLY A 213 -8.75 -3.24 13.27
CA GLY A 213 -9.84 -2.29 13.29
C GLY A 213 -10.77 -2.44 12.08
N SER A 214 -10.22 -2.68 10.89
CA SER A 214 -11.00 -2.94 9.67
C SER A 214 -11.85 -4.19 9.76
N LEU A 215 -11.28 -5.32 10.17
CA LEU A 215 -12.04 -6.55 10.36
C LEU A 215 -13.16 -6.40 11.41
N MET A 216 -12.88 -5.70 12.52
CA MET A 216 -13.88 -5.44 13.55
C MET A 216 -14.99 -4.50 13.05
N ASN A 217 -14.65 -3.51 12.23
CA ASN A 217 -15.62 -2.59 11.62
C ASN A 217 -16.55 -3.33 10.63
N GLU A 218 -16.02 -4.27 9.85
CA GLU A 218 -16.87 -5.13 9.00
C GLU A 218 -17.87 -5.97 9.79
N GLN A 219 -17.53 -6.29 11.04
CA GLN A 219 -18.43 -6.97 11.99
C GLN A 219 -19.31 -6.00 12.80
N ASN A 220 -19.27 -4.69 12.51
CA ASN A 220 -19.93 -3.62 13.27
C ASN A 220 -19.56 -3.60 14.77
N SER A 221 -18.39 -4.11 15.14
CA SER A 221 -17.91 -4.08 16.52
C SER A 221 -17.36 -2.69 16.88
N ILE A 222 -17.83 -2.12 18.00
CA ILE A 222 -17.34 -0.84 18.54
C ILE A 222 -15.86 -0.90 18.93
N GLU A 223 -15.31 -2.09 19.19
CA GLU A 223 -13.89 -2.28 19.52
C GLU A 223 -12.97 -1.80 18.39
N CYS A 224 -13.45 -1.72 17.14
CA CYS A 224 -12.65 -1.18 16.02
C CYS A 224 -12.11 0.22 16.31
N VAL A 225 -12.87 1.06 17.02
CA VAL A 225 -12.49 2.44 17.34
C VAL A 225 -11.20 2.46 18.14
N GLN A 226 -11.07 1.59 19.15
CA GLN A 226 -9.88 1.53 19.99
C GLN A 226 -8.63 1.14 19.17
N PHE A 227 -8.76 0.20 18.23
CA PHE A 227 -7.64 -0.21 17.38
C PHE A 227 -7.24 0.86 16.38
N TYR A 228 -8.22 1.55 15.79
CA TYR A 228 -7.95 2.70 14.93
C TYR A 228 -7.32 3.87 15.67
N GLU A 229 -7.79 4.20 16.88
CA GLU A 229 -7.20 5.25 17.71
C GLU A 229 -5.74 4.93 18.06
N LYS A 230 -5.44 3.70 18.49
CA LYS A 230 -4.06 3.24 18.72
C LYS A 230 -3.20 3.31 17.46
N CYS A 231 -3.76 2.98 16.30
CA CYS A 231 -3.05 3.13 15.02
C CYS A 231 -2.69 4.60 14.77
N LEU A 232 -3.63 5.53 14.99
CA LEU A 232 -3.43 6.98 14.78
C LEU A 232 -2.50 7.63 15.82
N GLU A 233 -2.39 7.07 17.03
CA GLU A 233 -1.36 7.47 18.00
C GLU A 233 0.06 7.21 17.48
N ILE A 234 0.23 6.20 16.62
CA ILE A 234 1.52 5.79 16.06
C ILE A 234 1.75 6.44 14.69
N ASN A 235 0.75 6.38 13.81
CA ASN A 235 0.75 6.99 12.49
C ASN A 235 -0.46 7.93 12.35
N ASN A 236 -0.26 9.19 12.73
CA ASN A 236 -1.28 10.23 12.66
C ASN A 236 -1.60 10.70 11.22
N ARG A 237 -0.94 10.12 10.20
CA ARG A 237 -1.12 10.40 8.78
C ARG A 237 -1.79 9.25 8.02
N SER A 238 -2.27 8.21 8.69
CA SER A 238 -2.93 7.10 8.01
C SER A 238 -4.35 7.48 7.55
N TYR A 239 -4.48 7.91 6.28
CA TYR A 239 -5.78 8.25 5.69
C TYR A 239 -6.74 7.05 5.65
N LEU A 240 -6.23 5.82 5.48
CA LEU A 240 -7.02 4.59 5.53
C LEU A 240 -7.66 4.38 6.90
N THR A 241 -6.92 4.67 7.98
CA THR A 241 -7.46 4.56 9.35
C THR A 241 -8.55 5.61 9.61
N PHE A 242 -8.35 6.85 9.15
CA PHE A 242 -9.40 7.85 9.21
C PHE A 242 -10.64 7.48 8.38
N ASN A 243 -10.44 6.89 7.18
CA ASN A 243 -11.52 6.35 6.37
C ASN A 243 -12.28 5.23 7.12
N GLY A 244 -11.55 4.32 7.76
CA GLY A 244 -12.10 3.24 8.58
C GLY A 244 -13.00 3.77 9.70
N LEU A 245 -12.54 4.77 10.46
CA LEU A 245 -13.36 5.44 11.48
C LEU A 245 -14.59 6.13 10.85
N GLY A 246 -14.41 6.84 9.74
CA GLY A 246 -15.50 7.45 8.99
C GLY A 246 -16.58 6.45 8.59
N ASN A 247 -16.17 5.29 8.05
CA ASN A 247 -17.06 4.19 7.68
C ASN A 247 -17.79 3.62 8.90
N PHE A 248 -17.10 3.42 10.02
CA PHE A 248 -17.72 2.92 11.25
C PHE A 248 -18.80 3.85 11.77
N TYR A 249 -18.51 5.15 11.86
CA TYR A 249 -19.48 6.14 12.33
C TYR A 249 -20.62 6.36 11.34
N LEU A 250 -20.38 6.22 10.03
CA LEU A 250 -21.44 6.22 9.02
C LEU A 250 -22.40 5.04 9.25
N LYS A 251 -21.87 3.80 9.39
CA LYS A 251 -22.67 2.60 9.70
C LYS A 251 -23.47 2.74 11.01
N SER A 252 -22.90 3.45 11.97
CA SER A 252 -23.51 3.73 13.27
C SER A 252 -24.43 4.98 13.30
N ASN A 253 -24.73 5.57 12.14
CA ASN A 253 -25.53 6.81 11.99
C ASN A 253 -25.02 8.02 12.78
N GLN A 254 -23.74 8.04 13.18
CA GLN A 254 -23.08 9.17 13.85
C GLN A 254 -22.49 10.11 12.80
N PHE A 255 -23.37 10.78 12.06
CA PHE A 255 -23.02 11.48 10.83
C PHE A 255 -21.97 12.59 10.99
N GLU A 256 -22.04 13.38 12.06
CA GLU A 256 -21.03 14.44 12.31
C GLU A 256 -19.62 13.88 12.53
N LYS A 257 -19.50 12.77 13.27
CA LYS A 257 -18.21 12.10 13.47
C LYS A 257 -17.70 11.51 12.17
N ALA A 258 -18.58 10.85 11.40
CA ALA A 258 -18.23 10.31 10.09
C ALA A 258 -17.68 11.41 9.16
N GLU A 259 -18.35 12.57 9.11
CA GLU A 259 -17.93 13.70 8.27
C GLU A 259 -16.57 14.25 8.70
N ASN A 260 -16.35 14.40 10.01
CA ASN A 260 -15.06 14.84 10.55
C ASN A 260 -13.93 13.88 10.14
N TYR A 261 -14.12 12.57 10.30
CA TYR A 261 -13.10 11.59 9.98
C TYR A 261 -12.85 11.44 8.47
N TYR A 262 -13.88 11.47 7.63
CA TYR A 262 -13.69 11.54 6.18
C TYR A 262 -12.96 12.82 5.76
N THR A 263 -13.26 13.94 6.40
CA THR A 263 -12.57 15.21 6.11
C THR A 263 -11.10 15.14 6.49
N LYS A 264 -10.75 14.56 7.65
CA LYS A 264 -9.35 14.33 8.03
C LYS A 264 -8.62 13.45 7.03
N ALA A 265 -9.23 12.35 6.57
CA ALA A 265 -8.64 11.49 5.55
C ALA A 265 -8.36 12.25 4.24
N ILE A 266 -9.37 13.00 3.75
CA ILE A 266 -9.26 13.80 2.53
C ILE A 266 -8.20 14.91 2.65
N THR A 267 -8.05 15.53 3.83
CA THR A 267 -7.05 16.59 4.04
C THR A 267 -5.61 16.07 4.00
N ILE A 268 -5.36 14.81 4.37
CA ILE A 268 -4.01 14.22 4.34
C ILE A 268 -3.50 14.12 2.90
N ASP A 269 -4.30 13.50 2.04
CA ASP A 269 -4.03 13.43 0.60
C ASP A 269 -5.36 13.41 -0.15
N PRO A 270 -5.78 14.55 -0.76
CA PRO A 270 -7.03 14.64 -1.51
C PRO A 270 -7.08 13.74 -2.75
N LYS A 271 -5.94 13.48 -3.40
CA LYS A 271 -5.86 12.69 -4.63
C LYS A 271 -5.98 11.20 -4.30
N ARG A 272 -5.26 10.74 -3.28
CA ARG A 272 -5.28 9.35 -2.81
C ARG A 272 -6.59 8.98 -2.13
N SER A 273 -7.08 9.88 -1.29
CA SER A 273 -8.37 9.75 -0.61
C SER A 273 -9.56 10.02 -1.51
N ALA A 274 -9.37 10.18 -2.82
CA ALA A 274 -10.43 10.65 -3.69
C ALA A 274 -11.68 9.74 -3.69
N LYS A 275 -11.53 8.43 -3.47
CA LYS A 275 -12.68 7.51 -3.29
C LYS A 275 -13.55 7.86 -2.07
N ILE A 276 -12.96 8.48 -1.04
CA ILE A 276 -13.64 8.91 0.20
C ILE A 276 -14.63 10.05 -0.08
N TYR A 277 -14.41 10.86 -1.12
CA TYR A 277 -15.39 11.88 -1.53
C TYR A 277 -16.77 11.25 -1.79
N LYS A 278 -16.85 10.06 -2.39
CA LYS A 278 -18.13 9.36 -2.59
C LYS A 278 -18.79 8.98 -1.25
N ASN A 279 -18.00 8.49 -0.29
CA ASN A 279 -18.51 8.13 1.04
C ASN A 279 -19.03 9.36 1.78
N ARG A 280 -18.31 10.48 1.71
CA ARG A 280 -18.73 11.74 2.32
C ARG A 280 -19.92 12.39 1.59
N ALA A 281 -20.02 12.24 0.28
CA ALA A 281 -21.20 12.68 -0.49
C ALA A 281 -22.46 11.92 -0.06
N PHE A 282 -22.39 10.59 0.01
CA PHE A 282 -23.50 9.76 0.49
C PHE A 282 -23.92 10.14 1.92
N LEU A 283 -22.95 10.36 2.80
CA LEU A 283 -23.19 10.86 4.16
C LEU A 283 -23.92 12.21 4.16
N ARG A 284 -23.46 13.17 3.35
CA ARG A 284 -24.02 14.52 3.26
C ARG A 284 -25.43 14.53 2.68
N GLU A 285 -25.71 13.66 1.72
CA GLU A 285 -27.07 13.41 1.24
C GLU A 285 -27.99 12.92 2.37
N LYS A 286 -27.54 11.99 3.22
CA LYS A 286 -28.31 11.56 4.41
C LYS A 286 -28.59 12.69 5.41
N GLN A 287 -27.75 13.72 5.42
CA GLN A 287 -27.93 14.93 6.22
C GLN A 287 -28.69 16.05 5.50
N ASN A 288 -29.20 15.82 4.28
CA ASN A 288 -29.81 16.82 3.39
C ASN A 288 -28.87 17.98 3.01
N LYS A 289 -27.55 17.77 3.08
CA LYS A 289 -26.51 18.73 2.64
C LYS A 289 -26.20 18.53 1.16
N ASN A 290 -27.21 18.68 0.29
CA ASN A 290 -27.11 18.31 -1.12
C ASN A 290 -26.03 19.09 -1.89
N SER A 291 -25.84 20.38 -1.59
CA SER A 291 -24.79 21.19 -2.21
C SER A 291 -23.39 20.62 -1.92
N ASP A 292 -23.11 20.31 -0.66
CA ASP A 292 -21.82 19.77 -0.24
C ASP A 292 -21.59 18.35 -0.81
N ALA A 293 -22.64 17.54 -0.91
CA ALA A 293 -22.59 16.23 -1.54
C ALA A 293 -22.24 16.33 -3.03
N LYS A 294 -22.85 17.29 -3.74
CA LYS A 294 -22.57 17.56 -5.16
C LYS A 294 -21.11 17.95 -5.39
N ASP A 295 -20.55 18.77 -4.50
CA ASP A 295 -19.15 19.20 -4.60
C ASP A 295 -18.16 18.07 -4.30
N ASP A 296 -18.49 17.16 -3.40
CA ASP A 296 -17.72 15.94 -3.18
C ASP A 296 -17.75 15.04 -4.43
N LEU A 297 -18.90 14.82 -5.05
CA LEU A 297 -18.99 14.01 -6.28
C LEU A 297 -18.22 14.64 -7.45
N LYS A 298 -18.23 15.96 -7.59
CA LYS A 298 -17.36 16.67 -8.56
C LYS A 298 -15.89 16.46 -8.25
N SER A 299 -15.51 16.52 -6.97
CA SER A 299 -14.13 16.29 -6.53
C SER A 299 -13.68 14.86 -6.83
N TYR A 300 -14.55 13.86 -6.63
CA TYR A 300 -14.30 12.49 -7.06
C TYR A 300 -14.01 12.42 -8.58
N LEU A 301 -14.89 12.99 -9.42
CA LEU A 301 -14.72 12.97 -10.88
C LEU A 301 -13.50 13.77 -11.37
N LYS A 302 -13.04 14.76 -10.61
CA LYS A 302 -11.78 15.48 -10.90
C LYS A 302 -10.58 14.54 -10.87
N TYR A 303 -10.53 13.63 -9.89
CA TYR A 303 -9.43 12.66 -9.74
C TYR A 303 -9.64 11.39 -10.55
N PHE A 304 -10.90 11.01 -10.83
CA PHE A 304 -11.26 9.84 -11.62
C PHE A 304 -12.09 10.21 -12.85
N PRO A 305 -11.52 10.91 -13.85
CA PRO A 305 -12.27 11.37 -15.01
C PRO A 305 -12.76 10.21 -15.90
N LYS A 306 -12.21 9.01 -15.76
CA LYS A 306 -12.57 7.80 -16.52
C LYS A 306 -13.17 6.69 -15.65
N ALA A 307 -13.66 7.03 -14.44
CA ALA A 307 -14.26 6.06 -13.54
C ALA A 307 -15.37 5.25 -14.25
N LYS A 308 -15.40 3.92 -14.02
CA LYS A 308 -16.41 3.02 -14.62
C LYS A 308 -17.85 3.44 -14.29
N ASP A 309 -18.05 4.04 -13.11
CA ASP A 309 -19.33 4.51 -12.60
C ASP A 309 -19.59 6.01 -12.88
N ARG A 310 -18.77 6.67 -13.69
CA ARG A 310 -18.88 8.11 -13.99
C ARG A 310 -20.30 8.55 -14.36
N GLY A 311 -20.98 7.83 -15.24
CA GLY A 311 -22.34 8.17 -15.68
C GLY A 311 -23.36 8.19 -14.53
N ILE A 312 -23.22 7.26 -13.57
CA ILE A 312 -24.04 7.19 -12.36
C ILE A 312 -23.76 8.41 -11.48
N ILE A 313 -22.49 8.76 -11.30
CA ILE A 313 -22.10 9.94 -10.50
C ILE A 313 -22.59 11.25 -11.14
N GLU A 314 -22.49 11.40 -12.46
CA GLU A 314 -23.00 12.58 -13.17
C GLU A 314 -24.52 12.70 -13.07
N GLN A 315 -25.25 11.57 -13.06
CA GLN A 315 -26.69 11.57 -12.82
C GLN A 315 -27.01 12.00 -11.39
N ALA A 316 -26.35 11.44 -10.38
CA ALA A 316 -26.52 11.83 -8.99
C ALA A 316 -26.26 13.33 -8.77
N ILE A 317 -25.23 13.89 -9.42
CA ILE A 317 -24.94 15.34 -9.40
C ILE A 317 -26.12 16.16 -9.96
N ARG A 318 -26.87 15.67 -10.96
CA ARG A 318 -28.02 16.40 -11.52
C ARG A 318 -29.25 16.33 -10.62
N GLU A 319 -29.40 15.23 -9.87
CA GLU A 319 -30.55 14.96 -9.01
C GLU A 319 -30.44 15.64 -7.63
N LEU A 320 -29.21 15.87 -7.15
CA LEU A 320 -28.88 16.66 -5.95
C LEU A 320 -28.95 18.18 -6.19
#